data_AF-A0A641XZX2-F1
#
_entry.id   AF-A0A641XZX2-F1
#
_cell.length_a   1.000
_cell.length_b   1.000
_cell.length_c   1.000
_cell.angle_alpha   90.00
_cell.angle_beta   90.00
_cell.angle_gamma   90.00
#
_symmetry.space_group_name_H-M   'P 1'
#
loop_
_entity.id
_entity.type
_entity.pdbx_description
1 polymer ?
#
loop_
_entity_poly.entity_id
_entity_poly.type
_entity_poly.pdbx_seq_one_letter_code
_entity_poly.pdbx_strand_id
1 'polypeptide(L)'
;GETNFSVITADGCFYSFNVVYKDEPAWLSIEMEDWLRDNPEGGIAGDRMFVKLKELGGETPLVVNRIMYTLYKKNKRDFRHIGCKKYGIQTLLKGIYINNDLLYLHTSLRNSSDISFDIDYIRFKVVDKKVAKRTAMQENFIEPVRTYNRLVTVDGKATVRGIFVLPKLTLPDDKLLVVEVYEKGGARHQSFRIENTDLVAAKPISELHLK
;
A
#
# COMPACT_ATOMS: atom_id res chain seq x y z
N GLY A 1 -39.53 0.66 -17.93
CA GLY A 1 -39.44 0.75 -16.46
C GLY A 1 -38.24 1.58 -16.08
N GLU A 2 -38.32 2.29 -14.95
CA GLU A 2 -37.22 3.07 -14.37
C GLU A 2 -36.64 2.29 -13.18
N THR A 3 -35.31 2.27 -13.07
CA THR A 3 -34.58 1.70 -11.92
C THR A 3 -33.41 2.61 -11.58
N ASN A 4 -32.80 2.44 -10.43
CA ASN A 4 -31.53 3.07 -10.07
C ASN A 4 -30.39 2.06 -10.08
N PHE A 5 -29.18 2.54 -10.33
CA PHE A 5 -27.93 1.79 -10.24
C PHE A 5 -26.87 2.67 -9.59
N SER A 6 -26.08 2.14 -8.68
CA SER A 6 -25.01 2.90 -8.01
C SER A 6 -23.69 2.15 -8.08
N VAL A 7 -22.61 2.89 -8.28
CA VAL A 7 -21.25 2.37 -8.37
C VAL A 7 -20.36 3.05 -7.35
N ILE A 8 -19.60 2.25 -6.61
CA ILE A 8 -18.48 2.74 -5.79
C ILE A 8 -17.22 2.20 -6.45
N THR A 9 -16.38 3.09 -6.94
CA THR A 9 -15.11 2.75 -7.57
C THR A 9 -14.03 2.44 -6.51
N ALA A 10 -12.92 1.82 -6.91
CA ALA A 10 -11.83 1.45 -5.99
C ALA A 10 -11.17 2.66 -5.29
N ASP A 11 -11.29 3.83 -5.90
CA ASP A 11 -10.87 5.14 -5.42
C ASP A 11 -11.97 5.85 -4.59
N GLY A 12 -13.09 5.16 -4.32
CA GLY A 12 -14.14 5.57 -3.37
C GLY A 12 -15.12 6.59 -3.88
N CYS A 13 -15.05 6.94 -5.17
CA CYS A 13 -16.03 7.80 -5.79
C CYS A 13 -17.37 7.05 -5.90
N PHE A 14 -18.44 7.68 -5.40
CA PHE A 14 -19.80 7.19 -5.55
C PHE A 14 -20.47 7.84 -6.76
N TYR A 15 -21.04 7.00 -7.62
CA TYR A 15 -21.85 7.40 -8.76
C TYR A 15 -23.24 6.79 -8.59
N SER A 16 -24.29 7.57 -8.84
CA SER A 16 -25.67 7.08 -8.86
C SER A 16 -26.32 7.46 -10.18
N PHE A 17 -26.96 6.50 -10.81
CA PHE A 17 -27.56 6.61 -12.13
C PHE A 17 -29.04 6.25 -12.03
N ASN A 18 -29.90 7.10 -12.59
CA ASN A 18 -31.26 6.69 -12.93
C ASN A 18 -31.21 6.03 -14.30
N VAL A 19 -31.67 4.80 -14.37
CA VAL A 19 -31.60 3.92 -15.54
C VAL A 19 -33.00 3.72 -16.08
N VAL A 20 -33.18 4.07 -17.35
CA VAL A 20 -34.43 3.90 -18.08
C VAL A 20 -34.17 3.02 -19.29
N TYR A 21 -34.99 1.99 -19.46
CA TYR A 21 -34.93 1.15 -20.65
C TYR A 21 -35.24 1.95 -21.92
N LYS A 22 -34.42 1.75 -22.96
CA LYS A 22 -34.66 2.22 -24.34
C LYS A 22 -34.20 1.14 -25.31
N ASP A 23 -34.99 0.90 -26.36
CA ASP A 23 -34.66 -0.05 -27.42
C ASP A 23 -33.37 0.36 -28.17
N GLU A 24 -33.16 1.66 -28.35
CA GLU A 24 -31.96 2.25 -28.96
C GLU A 24 -31.33 3.29 -28.00
N PRO A 25 -30.44 2.86 -27.08
CA PRO A 25 -29.81 3.78 -26.14
C PRO A 25 -28.74 4.65 -26.81
N ALA A 26 -28.73 5.94 -26.49
CA ALA A 26 -27.75 6.90 -27.01
C ALA A 26 -26.32 6.66 -26.49
N TRP A 27 -26.20 6.02 -25.32
CA TRP A 27 -24.92 5.68 -24.70
C TRP A 27 -24.92 4.23 -24.24
N LEU A 28 -23.84 3.52 -24.57
CA LEU A 28 -23.63 2.12 -24.17
C LEU A 28 -22.53 1.96 -23.10
N SER A 29 -21.73 3.00 -22.89
CA SER A 29 -20.59 2.98 -21.96
C SER A 29 -20.48 4.31 -21.22
N ILE A 30 -20.09 4.22 -19.95
CA ILE A 30 -19.80 5.38 -19.10
C ILE A 30 -18.36 5.22 -18.62
N GLU A 31 -17.52 6.21 -18.92
CA GLU A 31 -16.17 6.28 -18.39
C GLU A 31 -16.22 6.96 -17.02
N MET A 32 -15.68 6.29 -16.00
CA MET A 32 -15.58 6.85 -14.65
C MET A 32 -14.19 7.46 -14.51
N GLU A 33 -14.11 8.76 -14.26
CA GLU A 33 -12.83 9.45 -14.09
C GLU A 33 -12.09 8.98 -12.84
N ASP A 34 -10.85 8.50 -13.01
CA ASP A 34 -9.88 8.26 -11.94
C ASP A 34 -9.22 9.59 -11.50
N TRP A 35 -10.06 10.50 -10.98
CA TRP A 35 -9.66 11.85 -10.59
C TRP A 35 -8.51 11.85 -9.57
N LEU A 36 -8.43 10.82 -8.74
CA LEU A 36 -7.39 10.66 -7.74
C LEU A 36 -5.99 10.48 -8.35
N ARG A 37 -5.92 9.80 -9.51
CA ARG A 37 -4.68 9.66 -10.26
C ARG A 37 -4.28 10.96 -10.95
N ASP A 38 -5.25 11.68 -11.50
CA ASP A 38 -5.00 12.87 -12.31
C ASP A 38 -4.78 14.14 -11.47
N ASN A 39 -5.32 14.19 -10.25
CA ASN A 39 -5.19 15.35 -9.36
C ASN A 39 -4.91 14.98 -7.89
N PRO A 40 -3.76 14.34 -7.59
CA PRO A 40 -3.42 13.85 -6.25
C PRO A 40 -3.28 14.96 -5.19
N GLU A 41 -3.14 16.22 -5.61
CA GLU A 41 -3.08 17.41 -4.73
C GLU A 41 -4.34 18.29 -4.83
N GLY A 42 -5.28 18.02 -5.75
CA GLY A 42 -6.48 18.84 -5.96
C GLY A 42 -7.45 18.81 -4.79
N GLY A 43 -8.35 19.79 -4.65
CA GLY A 43 -9.39 19.81 -3.59
C GLY A 43 -10.46 18.71 -3.76
N ILE A 44 -11.36 18.54 -2.79
CA ILE A 44 -12.54 17.68 -2.99
C ILE A 44 -13.32 18.24 -4.18
N ALA A 45 -13.55 17.44 -5.24
CA ALA A 45 -14.48 17.81 -6.29
C ALA A 45 -15.86 18.00 -5.64
N GLY A 46 -16.38 19.23 -5.63
CA GLY A 46 -17.50 19.67 -4.77
C GLY A 46 -18.79 18.85 -4.89
N ASP A 47 -18.96 18.11 -5.98
CA ASP A 47 -20.16 17.31 -6.25
C ASP A 47 -19.97 15.80 -6.04
N ARG A 48 -18.79 15.34 -5.58
CA ARG A 48 -18.52 13.90 -5.40
C ARG A 48 -18.72 13.46 -3.95
N MET A 49 -19.59 12.46 -3.77
CA MET A 49 -19.71 11.75 -2.50
C MET A 49 -18.61 10.69 -2.42
N PHE A 50 -17.71 10.82 -1.44
CA PHE A 50 -16.70 9.81 -1.15
C PHE A 50 -17.21 8.88 -0.04
N VAL A 51 -17.26 7.58 -0.33
CA VAL A 51 -17.68 6.58 0.66
C VAL A 51 -16.51 6.25 1.58
N LYS A 52 -16.77 6.26 2.88
CA LYS A 52 -15.83 5.72 3.87
C LYS A 52 -15.83 4.20 3.80
N LEU A 53 -14.67 3.62 3.57
CA LEU A 53 -14.52 2.17 3.45
C LEU A 53 -14.03 1.59 4.78
N LYS A 54 -14.66 0.50 5.24
CA LYS A 54 -14.33 -0.11 6.54
C LYS A 54 -12.90 -0.64 6.55
N GLU A 55 -12.45 -1.22 5.44
CA GLU A 55 -11.08 -1.72 5.26
C GLU A 55 -10.02 -0.60 5.26
N LEU A 56 -10.44 0.65 5.08
CA LEU A 56 -9.57 1.84 5.16
C LEU A 56 -9.63 2.51 6.54
N GLY A 57 -9.97 1.76 7.60
CA GLY A 57 -10.03 2.32 8.95
C GLY A 57 -11.07 3.44 9.11
N GLY A 58 -12.15 3.39 8.31
CA GLY A 58 -13.18 4.43 8.31
C GLY A 58 -12.80 5.73 7.60
N GLU A 59 -11.72 5.72 6.82
CA GLU A 59 -11.31 6.83 5.95
C GLU A 59 -11.90 6.72 4.54
N THR A 60 -11.91 7.85 3.83
CA THR A 60 -12.17 7.87 2.39
C THR A 60 -10.90 7.45 1.64
N PRO A 61 -10.99 6.79 0.47
CA PRO A 61 -9.80 6.48 -0.31
C PRO A 61 -9.02 7.72 -0.75
N LEU A 62 -9.69 8.88 -0.87
CA LEU A 62 -9.06 10.18 -1.10
C LEU A 62 -8.02 10.52 -0.02
N VAL A 63 -8.41 10.42 1.25
CA VAL A 63 -7.50 10.71 2.38
C VAL A 63 -6.33 9.73 2.38
N VAL A 64 -6.60 8.44 2.23
CA VAL A 64 -5.56 7.41 2.20
C VAL A 64 -4.58 7.62 1.04
N ASN A 65 -5.09 7.95 -0.16
CA ASN A 65 -4.27 8.21 -1.34
C ASN A 65 -3.40 9.46 -1.17
N ARG A 66 -3.95 10.55 -0.63
CA ARG A 66 -3.17 11.76 -0.32
C ARG A 66 -2.06 11.49 0.67
N ILE A 67 -2.34 10.75 1.75
CA ILE A 67 -1.32 10.35 2.71
C ILE A 67 -0.21 9.57 2.02
N MET A 68 -0.54 8.53 1.24
CA MET A 68 0.45 7.74 0.52
C MET A 68 1.30 8.61 -0.41
N TYR A 69 0.66 9.48 -1.20
CA TYR A 69 1.32 10.40 -2.10
C TYR A 69 2.26 11.34 -1.36
N THR A 70 1.81 11.97 -0.26
CA THR A 70 2.67 12.89 0.50
C THR A 70 3.84 12.16 1.16
N LEU A 71 3.64 10.97 1.74
CA LEU A 71 4.73 10.17 2.30
C LEU A 71 5.76 9.81 1.23
N TYR A 72 5.29 9.41 0.05
CA TYR A 72 6.13 9.12 -1.10
C TYR A 72 6.94 10.34 -1.56
N LYS A 73 6.31 11.50 -1.71
CA LYS A 73 6.97 12.75 -2.12
C LYS A 73 7.98 13.24 -1.08
N LYS A 74 7.59 13.25 0.19
CA LYS A 74 8.43 13.70 1.32
C LYS A 74 9.69 12.84 1.48
N ASN A 75 9.63 11.57 1.08
CA ASN A 75 10.75 10.66 0.97
C ASN A 75 11.62 10.50 2.24
N LYS A 76 11.07 10.76 3.43
CA LYS A 76 11.84 10.71 4.67
C LYS A 76 12.37 9.32 4.98
N ARG A 77 13.51 9.27 5.66
CA ARG A 77 14.15 8.06 6.18
C ARG A 77 14.25 8.18 7.69
N ASP A 78 13.19 7.74 8.36
CA ASP A 78 13.06 7.71 9.80
C ASP A 78 13.72 6.46 10.40
N PHE A 79 13.71 5.33 9.67
CA PHE A 79 14.34 4.08 10.07
C PHE A 79 15.64 3.85 9.27
N ARG A 80 16.70 3.40 9.97
CA ARG A 80 18.02 3.17 9.37
C ARG A 80 18.54 1.75 9.56
N HIS A 81 18.02 1.01 10.54
CA HIS A 81 18.44 -0.35 10.90
C HIS A 81 17.64 -1.46 10.23
N ILE A 82 16.51 -1.16 9.59
CA ILE A 82 15.61 -2.18 9.03
C ILE A 82 15.79 -2.28 7.51
N GLY A 83 16.23 -3.45 7.06
CA GLY A 83 16.37 -3.76 5.65
C GLY A 83 17.12 -5.06 5.39
N CYS A 84 17.38 -5.32 4.12
CA CYS A 84 18.14 -6.45 3.62
C CYS A 84 19.05 -5.97 2.49
N LYS A 85 20.23 -6.57 2.35
CA LYS A 85 21.11 -6.33 1.21
C LYS A 85 21.77 -7.63 0.79
N LYS A 86 21.30 -8.23 -0.30
CA LYS A 86 21.82 -9.49 -0.87
C LYS A 86 21.68 -9.47 -2.39
N TYR A 87 22.58 -10.17 -3.08
CA TYR A 87 22.49 -10.38 -4.53
C TYR A 87 22.42 -9.10 -5.38
N GLY A 88 23.08 -8.03 -4.93
CA GLY A 88 23.02 -6.71 -5.59
C GLY A 88 21.70 -5.96 -5.43
N ILE A 89 20.77 -6.48 -4.62
CA ILE A 89 19.51 -5.82 -4.26
C ILE A 89 19.59 -5.35 -2.81
N GLN A 90 19.08 -4.16 -2.54
CA GLN A 90 18.92 -3.61 -1.21
C GLN A 90 17.47 -3.20 -0.98
N THR A 91 16.83 -3.79 0.03
CA THR A 91 15.50 -3.40 0.50
C THR A 91 15.64 -2.64 1.81
N LEU A 92 14.97 -1.51 1.97
CA LEU A 92 14.95 -0.75 3.23
C LEU A 92 13.52 -0.42 3.62
N LEU A 93 13.23 -0.50 4.91
CA LEU A 93 12.10 0.21 5.50
C LEU A 93 12.57 1.62 5.85
N LYS A 94 11.95 2.61 5.24
CA LYS A 94 12.29 4.03 5.42
C LYS A 94 11.48 4.68 6.52
N GLY A 95 10.21 4.29 6.69
CA GLY A 95 9.29 4.92 7.62
C GLY A 95 8.10 4.02 7.92
N ILE A 96 7.59 4.14 9.14
CA ILE A 96 6.31 3.58 9.59
C ILE A 96 5.48 4.76 10.07
N TYR A 97 4.29 4.91 9.51
CA TYR A 97 3.36 5.98 9.88
C TYR A 97 2.00 5.39 10.22
N ILE A 98 1.23 6.10 11.03
CA ILE A 98 -0.11 5.66 11.44
C ILE A 98 -1.12 6.78 11.28
N ASN A 99 -2.29 6.45 10.73
CA ASN A 99 -3.48 7.30 10.70
C ASN A 99 -4.70 6.39 10.93
N ASN A 100 -5.51 6.71 11.95
CA ASN A 100 -6.55 5.83 12.48
C ASN A 100 -6.05 4.38 12.67
N ASP A 101 -6.73 3.42 12.05
CA ASP A 101 -6.39 2.00 12.09
C ASP A 101 -5.62 1.54 10.84
N LEU A 102 -4.82 2.42 10.24
CA LEU A 102 -3.97 2.11 9.09
C LEU A 102 -2.49 2.37 9.39
N LEU A 103 -1.64 1.40 9.07
CA LEU A 103 -0.18 1.48 9.09
C LEU A 103 0.36 1.69 7.69
N TYR A 104 1.20 2.72 7.50
CA TYR A 104 1.82 3.06 6.22
C TYR A 104 3.30 2.72 6.28
N LEU A 105 3.72 1.71 5.51
CA LEU A 105 5.10 1.28 5.39
C LEU A 105 5.73 1.91 4.14
N HIS A 106 6.63 2.87 4.36
CA HIS A 106 7.41 3.45 3.27
C HIS A 106 8.67 2.62 3.06
N THR A 107 8.81 2.03 1.87
CA THR A 107 9.91 1.13 1.52
C THR A 107 10.71 1.65 0.33
N SER A 108 11.96 1.22 0.22
CA SER A 108 12.77 1.41 -0.98
C SER A 108 13.47 0.14 -1.40
N LEU A 109 13.51 -0.12 -2.70
CA LEU A 109 14.33 -1.14 -3.34
C LEU A 109 15.37 -0.47 -4.23
N ARG A 110 16.64 -0.77 -3.99
CA ARG A 110 17.76 -0.35 -4.85
C ARG A 110 18.39 -1.57 -5.50
N ASN A 111 18.52 -1.53 -6.81
CA ASN A 111 19.26 -2.51 -7.59
C ASN A 111 20.62 -1.89 -7.95
N SER A 112 21.71 -2.49 -7.47
CA SER A 112 23.08 -2.08 -7.83
C SER A 112 23.68 -2.92 -8.94
N SER A 113 23.00 -3.97 -9.38
CA SER A 113 23.41 -4.78 -10.54
C SER A 113 22.99 -4.11 -11.85
N ASP A 114 23.49 -4.64 -12.96
CA ASP A 114 23.12 -4.22 -14.32
C ASP A 114 21.88 -4.96 -14.84
N ILE A 115 21.48 -6.05 -14.17
CA ILE A 115 20.34 -6.89 -14.54
C ILE A 115 19.11 -6.42 -13.76
N SER A 116 18.02 -6.10 -14.46
CA SER A 116 16.72 -5.75 -13.87
C SER A 116 16.27 -6.79 -12.84
N PHE A 117 15.62 -6.35 -11.78
CA PHE A 117 15.03 -7.21 -10.77
C PHE A 117 13.51 -7.19 -10.94
N ASP A 118 12.99 -8.21 -11.61
CA ASP A 118 11.56 -8.37 -11.84
C ASP A 118 10.91 -8.99 -10.60
N ILE A 119 10.00 -8.24 -9.99
CA ILE A 119 9.31 -8.64 -8.77
C ILE A 119 8.13 -9.52 -9.16
N ASP A 120 8.07 -10.71 -8.57
CA ASP A 120 6.91 -11.59 -8.70
C ASP A 120 5.81 -11.14 -7.73
N TYR A 121 6.15 -11.14 -6.43
CA TYR A 121 5.26 -10.68 -5.37
C TYR A 121 6.03 -10.17 -4.15
N ILE A 122 5.32 -9.37 -3.35
CA ILE A 122 5.75 -8.88 -2.05
C ILE A 122 4.80 -9.43 -1.02
N ARG A 123 5.33 -10.01 0.05
CA ARG A 123 4.57 -10.74 1.07
C ARG A 123 4.80 -10.13 2.44
N PHE A 124 3.72 -9.93 3.17
CA PHE A 124 3.73 -9.49 4.56
C PHE A 124 3.18 -10.62 5.41
N LYS A 125 3.92 -11.03 6.44
CA LYS A 125 3.48 -12.09 7.34
C LYS A 125 3.94 -11.88 8.76
N VAL A 126 3.09 -12.20 9.72
CA VAL A 126 3.45 -12.28 11.13
C VAL A 126 3.94 -13.70 11.43
N VAL A 127 5.12 -13.80 12.05
CA VAL A 127 5.76 -15.08 12.44
C VAL A 127 6.32 -14.98 13.86
N ASP A 128 6.59 -16.13 14.47
CA ASP A 128 7.21 -16.20 15.80
C ASP A 128 8.74 -15.95 15.73
N LYS A 129 9.29 -15.23 16.70
CA LYS A 129 10.74 -14.93 16.83
C LYS A 129 11.56 -16.19 17.12
N LYS A 130 11.03 -17.08 17.97
CA LYS A 130 11.72 -18.30 18.41
C LYS A 130 11.16 -19.50 17.64
N VAL A 131 11.93 -19.98 16.68
CA VAL A 131 11.63 -21.25 16.02
C VAL A 131 12.22 -22.37 16.86
N ALA A 132 11.40 -23.04 17.68
CA ALA A 132 11.79 -24.35 18.19
C ALA A 132 11.99 -25.27 16.97
N LYS A 133 13.14 -25.95 16.89
CA LYS A 133 13.64 -26.70 15.72
C LYS A 133 12.69 -27.78 15.14
N ARG A 134 11.50 -28.03 15.72
CA ARG A 134 10.62 -29.16 15.38
C ARG A 134 9.11 -28.85 15.47
N THR A 135 8.67 -27.61 15.24
CA THR A 135 7.23 -27.29 15.18
C THR A 135 6.91 -26.55 13.88
N ALA A 136 5.78 -26.87 13.26
CA ALA A 136 5.24 -26.12 12.13
C ALA A 136 5.02 -24.65 12.55
N MET A 137 5.56 -23.71 11.78
CA MET A 137 5.46 -22.28 12.06
C MET A 137 4.12 -21.74 11.58
N GLN A 138 3.37 -21.09 12.47
CA GLN A 138 2.14 -20.41 12.06
C GLN A 138 2.52 -19.09 11.38
N GLU A 139 2.34 -19.03 10.06
CA GLU A 139 2.43 -17.79 9.30
C GLU A 139 1.04 -17.16 9.19
N ASN A 140 0.89 -15.92 9.62
CA ASN A 140 -0.32 -15.15 9.38
C ASN A 140 -0.06 -14.08 8.32
N PHE A 141 -0.61 -14.26 7.12
CA PHE A 141 -0.45 -13.31 6.01
C PHE A 141 -1.27 -12.04 6.25
N ILE A 142 -0.67 -10.90 5.94
CA ILE A 142 -1.32 -9.59 6.03
C ILE A 142 -1.40 -9.01 4.63
N GLU A 143 -2.61 -8.85 4.11
CA GLU A 143 -2.79 -8.22 2.80
C GLU A 143 -2.77 -6.68 2.94
N PRO A 144 -2.00 -5.96 2.12
CA PRO A 144 -2.11 -4.51 2.03
C PRO A 144 -3.50 -4.11 1.54
N VAL A 145 -4.15 -3.19 2.25
CA VAL A 145 -5.46 -2.64 1.83
C VAL A 145 -5.30 -1.62 0.71
N ARG A 146 -4.13 -0.97 0.62
CA ARG A 146 -3.75 -0.08 -0.50
C ARG A 146 -2.24 -0.13 -0.74
N THR A 147 -1.83 0.19 -1.96
CA THR A 147 -0.43 0.34 -2.35
C THR A 147 -0.24 1.55 -3.24
N TYR A 148 0.82 2.31 -3.02
CA TYR A 148 1.24 3.39 -3.91
C TYR A 148 2.56 3.04 -4.59
N ASN A 149 2.59 3.23 -5.91
CA ASN A 149 3.64 2.80 -6.82
C ASN A 149 3.85 1.27 -6.81
N ARG A 150 3.02 0.56 -7.60
CA ARG A 150 3.09 -0.90 -7.71
C ARG A 150 4.47 -1.30 -8.24
N LEU A 151 5.27 -1.93 -7.38
CA LEU A 151 6.64 -2.31 -7.69
C LEU A 151 6.63 -3.60 -8.52
N VAL A 152 6.79 -3.47 -9.83
CA VAL A 152 6.83 -4.61 -10.77
C VAL A 152 8.26 -4.94 -11.18
N THR A 153 9.08 -3.93 -11.45
CA THR A 153 10.48 -4.13 -11.86
C THR A 153 11.35 -3.05 -11.24
N VAL A 154 12.59 -3.42 -10.92
CA VAL A 154 13.65 -2.49 -10.53
C VAL A 154 14.79 -2.61 -11.53
N ASP A 155 14.88 -1.66 -12.45
CA ASP A 155 15.91 -1.66 -13.48
C ASP A 155 17.33 -1.70 -12.90
N GLY A 156 18.28 -2.10 -13.74
CA GLY A 156 19.70 -2.04 -13.40
C GLY A 156 20.09 -0.63 -12.93
N LYS A 157 20.87 -0.56 -11.86
CA LYS A 157 21.31 0.71 -11.21
C LYS A 157 20.18 1.63 -10.75
N ALA A 158 18.92 1.18 -10.72
CA ALA A 158 17.78 2.00 -10.34
C ALA A 158 17.44 1.88 -8.85
N THR A 159 16.61 2.82 -8.38
CA THR A 159 15.98 2.75 -7.06
C THR A 159 14.51 3.08 -7.20
N VAL A 160 13.65 2.19 -6.71
CA VAL A 160 12.21 2.38 -6.63
C VAL A 160 11.77 2.48 -5.18
N ARG A 161 10.60 3.08 -4.95
CA ARG A 161 10.00 3.25 -3.62
C ARG A 161 8.54 2.89 -3.69
N GLY A 162 8.00 2.34 -2.61
CA GLY A 162 6.59 1.99 -2.52
C GLY A 162 6.03 2.35 -1.14
N ILE A 163 4.75 2.67 -1.09
CA ILE A 163 4.00 2.77 0.17
C ILE A 163 3.03 1.59 0.22
N PHE A 164 3.10 0.80 1.29
CA PHE A 164 2.14 -0.27 1.57
C PHE A 164 1.29 0.14 2.77
N VAL A 165 -0.03 0.07 2.62
CA VAL A 165 -0.97 0.37 3.69
C VAL A 165 -1.50 -0.94 4.23
N LEU A 166 -1.20 -1.25 5.49
CA LEU A 166 -1.69 -2.43 6.18
C LEU A 166 -2.79 -2.01 7.17
N PRO A 167 -3.75 -2.89 7.48
CA PRO A 167 -4.57 -2.73 8.68
C PRO A 167 -3.65 -2.59 9.90
N LYS A 168 -4.05 -1.79 10.87
CA LYS A 168 -3.36 -1.71 12.16
C LYS A 168 -3.34 -3.09 12.78
N LEU A 169 -2.15 -3.47 13.23
CA LEU A 169 -1.90 -4.73 13.90
C LEU A 169 -1.03 -4.47 15.13
N THR A 170 -1.22 -5.30 16.15
CA THR A 170 -0.35 -5.34 17.31
C THR A 170 0.49 -6.61 17.24
N LEU A 171 1.78 -6.50 17.57
CA LEU A 171 2.67 -7.65 17.63
C LEU A 171 2.98 -7.96 19.09
N PRO A 172 2.71 -9.20 19.56
CA PRO A 172 3.31 -9.70 20.78
C PRO A 172 4.85 -9.65 20.71
N ASP A 173 5.51 -9.56 21.87
CA ASP A 173 6.97 -9.40 21.93
C ASP A 173 7.75 -10.60 21.37
N ASP A 174 7.12 -11.78 21.31
CA ASP A 174 7.65 -13.00 20.73
C ASP A 174 7.31 -13.17 19.24
N LYS A 175 6.66 -12.19 18.61
CA LYS A 175 6.37 -12.18 17.16
C LYS A 175 7.04 -11.03 16.43
N LEU A 176 7.10 -11.15 15.11
CA LEU A 176 7.65 -10.15 14.22
C LEU A 176 6.88 -10.12 12.89
N LEU A 177 6.80 -8.94 12.28
CA LEU A 177 6.30 -8.79 10.91
C LEU A 177 7.48 -8.95 9.93
N VAL A 178 7.38 -9.93 9.03
CA VAL A 178 8.34 -10.14 7.94
C VAL A 178 7.78 -9.52 6.68
N VAL A 179 8.64 -8.79 5.97
CA VAL A 179 8.39 -8.36 4.59
C VAL A 179 9.36 -9.09 3.68
N GLU A 180 8.82 -9.80 2.70
CA GLU A 180 9.59 -10.59 1.74
C GLU A 180 9.33 -10.07 0.32
N VAL A 181 10.38 -9.99 -0.49
CA VAL A 181 10.30 -9.59 -1.91
C VAL A 181 10.90 -10.71 -2.75
N TYR A 182 10.07 -11.29 -3.62
CA TYR A 182 10.43 -12.42 -4.47
C TYR A 182 10.69 -11.98 -5.90
N GLU A 183 11.71 -12.59 -6.50
CA GLU A 183 12.08 -12.33 -7.88
C GLU A 183 11.33 -13.33 -8.78
N LYS A 184 10.81 -12.86 -9.90
CA LYS A 184 10.15 -13.72 -10.88
C LYS A 184 11.19 -14.60 -11.57
N GLY A 185 11.05 -15.92 -11.42
CA GLY A 185 11.92 -16.89 -12.08
C GLY A 185 13.40 -16.83 -11.66
N GLY A 186 13.71 -16.18 -10.54
CA GLY A 186 15.07 -15.99 -10.04
C GLY A 186 15.20 -16.25 -8.55
N ALA A 187 16.42 -16.17 -8.03
CA ALA A 187 16.76 -16.51 -6.64
C ALA A 187 17.12 -15.29 -5.77
N ARG A 188 17.02 -14.05 -6.30
CA ARG A 188 17.46 -12.84 -5.58
C ARG A 188 16.47 -12.36 -4.52
N HIS A 189 15.89 -13.28 -3.74
CA HIS A 189 14.89 -12.98 -2.72
C HIS A 189 15.44 -12.15 -1.57
N GLN A 190 14.64 -11.20 -1.11
CA GLN A 190 14.97 -10.29 -0.01
C GLN A 190 13.98 -10.46 1.12
N SER A 191 14.44 -10.30 2.36
CA SER A 191 13.59 -10.39 3.54
C SER A 191 14.14 -9.49 4.65
N PHE A 192 13.26 -8.70 5.25
CA PHE A 192 13.56 -7.91 6.44
C PHE A 192 12.45 -8.05 7.48
N ARG A 193 12.79 -7.76 8.74
CA ARG A 193 11.94 -7.97 9.90
C ARG A 193 11.62 -6.63 10.57
N ILE A 194 10.39 -6.48 11.03
CA ILE A 194 9.88 -5.35 11.79
C ILE A 194 9.42 -5.89 13.14
N GLU A 195 10.00 -5.38 14.23
CA GLU A 195 9.64 -5.79 15.58
C GLU A 195 8.52 -4.92 16.15
N ASN A 196 7.93 -5.37 17.27
CA ASN A 196 6.92 -4.60 18.00
C ASN A 196 7.43 -3.19 18.36
N THR A 197 8.69 -3.07 18.80
CA THR A 197 9.33 -1.79 19.13
C THR A 197 9.39 -0.83 17.94
N ASP A 198 9.59 -1.35 16.73
CA ASP A 198 9.58 -0.55 15.50
C ASP A 198 8.17 -0.06 15.17
N LEU A 199 7.15 -0.93 15.32
CA LEU A 199 5.75 -0.56 15.11
C LEU A 199 5.27 0.49 16.11
N VAL A 200 5.65 0.36 17.39
CA VAL A 200 5.32 1.34 18.43
C VAL A 200 5.98 2.70 18.15
N ALA A 201 7.14 2.71 17.48
CA ALA A 201 7.81 3.93 17.03
C ALA A 201 7.19 4.55 15.76
N ALA A 202 6.06 4.02 15.26
CA ALA A 202 5.34 4.60 14.13
C ALA A 202 4.95 6.06 14.41
N LYS A 203 5.16 6.93 13.41
CA LYS A 203 4.86 8.35 13.55
C LYS A 203 3.39 8.61 13.20
N PRO A 204 2.61 9.26 14.07
CA PRO A 204 1.27 9.67 13.70
C PRO A 204 1.34 10.65 12.54
N ILE A 205 0.42 10.50 11.60
CA ILE A 205 0.15 11.53 10.60
C ILE A 205 -0.82 12.49 11.28
N SER A 206 -0.28 13.43 12.04
CA SER A 206 -1.01 14.63 12.39
C SER A 206 -1.38 15.31 11.08
N GLU A 207 -2.68 15.58 10.91
CA GLU A 207 -3.31 16.14 9.71
C GLU A 207 -2.27 16.84 8.86
N LEU A 208 -1.90 16.16 7.77
CA LEU A 208 -1.19 16.80 6.68
C LEU A 208 -1.86 18.16 6.52
N HIS A 209 -1.13 19.25 6.76
CA HIS A 209 -1.51 20.53 6.20
C HIS A 209 -1.46 20.32 4.69
N LEU A 210 -2.54 19.74 4.16
CA LEU A 210 -2.91 19.64 2.77
C LEU A 210 -3.17 21.09 2.38
N LYS A 211 -2.08 21.83 2.17
CA LYS A 211 -2.12 23.14 1.53
C LYS A 211 -2.50 22.97 0.08
#